data_AF-A0A291GKI0-F1
#
_entry.id   AF-A0A291GKI0-F1
#
_cell.length_a   1.000
_cell.length_b   1.000
_cell.length_c   1.000
_cell.angle_alpha   90.00
_cell.angle_beta   90.00
_cell.angle_gamma   90.00
#
_symmetry.space_group_name_H-M   'P 1'
#
loop_
_entity.id
_entity.type
_entity.pdbx_description
1 polymer ?
#
loop_
_entity_poly.entity_id
_entity_poly.type
_entity_poly.pdbx_seq_one_letter_code
_entity_poly.pdbx_strand_id
1 'polypeptide(L)'
;MSTRPRRPTSADVAARAGVSRATVSMVLDGRVEGTVAEATQQRVREAAAELGCTRSAVAVSLRERRTRTIGLITDEIATSPRSAPPCQTRAGVTWGALGHALACYEAALEHAGTRIQFGRPLAKAQHIQVRLASMLQTLTSMQLHCVRHRSDIEALRIYEGTDTMQSLIVGRSITGVSAFA
;
A
#
# COMPACT_ATOMS: atom_id res chain seq x y z
N MET A 1 -27.42 7.65 -8.04
CA MET A 1 -26.66 7.63 -6.75
C MET A 1 -25.96 6.28 -6.66
N SER A 2 -24.64 6.23 -6.82
CA SER A 2 -23.88 4.96 -6.81
C SER A 2 -23.72 4.46 -5.38
N THR A 3 -24.52 3.46 -4.99
CA THR A 3 -24.39 2.77 -3.70
C THR A 3 -23.25 1.77 -3.78
N ARG A 4 -22.01 2.24 -3.61
CA ARG A 4 -20.88 1.33 -3.41
C ARG A 4 -21.16 0.51 -2.13
N PRO A 5 -21.11 -0.84 -2.19
CA PRO A 5 -21.34 -1.67 -1.01
C PRO A 5 -20.30 -1.33 0.05
N ARG A 6 -20.78 -1.05 1.27
CA ARG A 6 -19.93 -0.69 2.42
C ARG A 6 -18.99 -1.86 2.72
N ARG A 7 -17.68 -1.59 2.75
CA ARG A 7 -16.70 -2.61 3.14
C ARG A 7 -17.00 -3.09 4.58
N PRO A 8 -17.08 -4.40 4.82
CA PRO A 8 -17.35 -4.95 6.13
C PRO A 8 -16.24 -4.57 7.11
N THR A 9 -16.63 -4.20 8.32
CA THR A 9 -15.77 -3.70 9.39
C THR A 9 -15.70 -4.70 10.56
N SER A 10 -14.75 -4.51 11.48
CA SER A 10 -14.64 -5.34 12.69
C SER A 10 -15.89 -5.31 13.59
N ALA A 11 -16.74 -4.29 13.47
CA ALA A 11 -18.03 -4.22 14.14
C ALA A 11 -19.06 -5.20 13.54
N ASP A 12 -19.02 -5.39 12.21
CA ASP A 12 -19.92 -6.31 11.51
C ASP A 12 -19.55 -7.78 11.82
N VAL A 13 -18.25 -8.06 11.90
CA VAL A 13 -17.72 -9.37 12.34
C VAL A 13 -18.11 -9.66 13.79
N ALA A 14 -18.04 -8.65 14.68
CA ALA A 14 -18.41 -8.78 16.09
C ALA A 14 -19.91 -9.08 16.27
N ALA A 15 -20.78 -8.36 15.54
CA ALA A 15 -22.21 -8.59 15.54
C ALA A 15 -22.57 -10.00 15.03
N ARG A 16 -21.89 -10.47 13.98
CA ARG A 16 -22.14 -11.78 13.37
C ARG A 16 -21.65 -12.95 14.22
N ALA A 17 -20.50 -12.81 14.89
CA ALA A 17 -19.93 -13.84 15.76
C ALA A 17 -20.51 -13.81 17.19
N GLY A 18 -21.32 -12.80 17.53
CA GLY A 18 -21.92 -12.64 18.86
C GLY A 18 -20.90 -12.33 19.95
N VAL A 19 -19.86 -11.56 19.62
CA VAL A 19 -18.76 -11.20 20.54
C VAL A 19 -18.53 -9.69 20.55
N SER A 20 -17.75 -9.20 21.52
CA SER A 20 -17.38 -7.79 21.56
C SER A 20 -16.37 -7.42 20.45
N ARG A 21 -16.39 -6.15 20.01
CA ARG A 21 -15.40 -5.62 19.05
C ARG A 21 -13.96 -5.76 19.55
N ALA A 22 -13.74 -5.69 20.87
CA ALA A 22 -12.44 -5.90 21.50
C ALA A 22 -11.98 -7.36 21.37
N THR A 23 -12.90 -8.32 21.54
CA THR A 23 -12.63 -9.76 21.34
C THR A 23 -12.24 -10.05 19.89
N VAL A 24 -12.94 -9.46 18.91
CA VAL A 24 -12.57 -9.59 17.49
C VAL A 24 -11.19 -9.01 17.20
N SER A 25 -10.87 -7.82 17.74
CA SER A 25 -9.52 -7.25 17.59
C SER A 25 -8.47 -8.18 18.18
N MET A 26 -8.66 -8.72 19.39
CA MET A 26 -7.69 -9.62 20.02
C MET A 26 -7.46 -10.91 19.22
N VAL A 27 -8.54 -11.54 18.72
CA VAL A 27 -8.46 -12.75 17.89
C VAL A 27 -7.73 -12.48 16.59
N LEU A 28 -8.04 -11.37 15.91
CA LEU A 28 -7.33 -10.98 14.71
C LEU A 28 -5.87 -10.66 15.06
N ASP A 29 -5.61 -9.87 16.09
CA ASP A 29 -4.29 -9.40 16.50
C ASP A 29 -3.36 -10.48 17.05
N GLY A 30 -3.84 -11.73 17.17
CA GLY A 30 -3.07 -12.87 17.67
C GLY A 30 -2.83 -12.84 19.18
N ARG A 31 -3.52 -11.95 19.92
CA ARG A 31 -3.37 -11.76 21.37
C ARG A 31 -4.36 -12.63 22.14
N VAL A 32 -4.38 -13.92 21.83
CA VAL A 32 -5.39 -14.87 22.34
C VAL A 32 -4.91 -15.74 23.49
N GLU A 33 -3.63 -15.67 23.87
CA GLU A 33 -3.07 -16.43 24.98
C GLU A 33 -3.84 -16.17 26.29
N GLY A 34 -4.56 -17.20 26.77
CA GLY A 34 -5.23 -17.23 28.07
C GLY A 34 -6.54 -16.45 28.21
N THR A 35 -6.98 -15.67 27.20
CA THR A 35 -8.13 -14.75 27.35
C THR A 35 -9.39 -15.19 26.60
N VAL A 36 -9.27 -15.99 25.53
CA VAL A 36 -10.42 -16.35 24.67
C VAL A 36 -10.41 -17.83 24.33
N ALA A 37 -11.52 -18.52 24.65
CA ALA A 37 -11.70 -19.93 24.31
C ALA A 37 -11.57 -20.20 22.80
N GLU A 38 -10.88 -21.27 22.41
CA GLU A 38 -10.63 -21.66 21.01
C GLU A 38 -11.91 -21.72 20.16
N ALA A 39 -13.02 -22.21 20.73
CA ALA A 39 -14.32 -22.23 20.07
C ALA A 39 -14.84 -20.82 19.68
N THR A 40 -14.54 -19.80 20.48
CA THR A 40 -14.90 -18.41 20.19
C THR A 40 -13.95 -17.79 19.16
N GLN A 41 -12.69 -18.18 19.17
CA GLN A 41 -11.74 -17.74 18.14
C GLN A 41 -12.16 -18.28 16.76
N GLN A 42 -12.58 -19.55 16.69
CA GLN A 42 -13.01 -20.18 15.46
C GLN A 42 -14.25 -19.50 14.85
N ARG A 43 -15.28 -19.22 15.67
CA ARG A 43 -16.49 -18.48 15.24
C ARG A 43 -16.17 -17.10 14.66
N VAL A 44 -15.17 -16.41 15.23
CA VAL A 44 -14.73 -15.10 14.74
C VAL A 44 -14.01 -15.22 13.40
N ARG A 45 -13.16 -16.25 13.21
CA ARG A 45 -12.45 -16.49 11.95
C ARG A 45 -13.42 -16.88 10.82
N GLU A 46 -14.40 -17.73 11.12
CA GLU A 46 -15.45 -18.12 10.17
C GLU A 46 -16.32 -16.93 9.77
N ALA A 47 -16.80 -16.15 10.74
CA ALA A 47 -17.56 -14.93 10.47
C ALA A 47 -16.75 -13.88 9.67
N ALA A 48 -15.44 -13.77 9.92
CA ALA A 48 -14.56 -12.87 9.17
C ALA A 48 -14.34 -13.34 7.72
N ALA A 49 -14.26 -14.66 7.50
CA ALA A 49 -14.11 -15.26 6.17
C ALA A 49 -15.38 -15.11 5.33
N GLU A 50 -16.55 -15.38 5.92
CA GLU A 50 -17.86 -15.18 5.25
C GLU A 50 -18.09 -13.72 4.83
N LEU A 51 -17.69 -12.78 5.69
CA LEU A 51 -17.81 -11.36 5.41
C LEU A 51 -16.69 -10.82 4.51
N GLY A 52 -15.66 -11.61 4.16
CA GLY A 52 -14.53 -11.15 3.36
C GLY A 52 -13.73 -10.02 4.04
N CYS A 53 -13.75 -9.96 5.37
CA CYS A 53 -13.09 -8.90 6.13
C CYS A 53 -11.56 -9.07 6.07
N THR A 54 -10.94 -8.39 5.11
CA THR A 54 -9.49 -8.41 4.95
C THR A 54 -8.83 -7.27 5.72
N ARG A 55 -7.79 -7.58 6.49
CA ARG A 55 -6.99 -6.55 7.15
C ARG A 55 -6.21 -5.74 6.11
N SER A 56 -6.28 -4.43 6.23
CA SER A 56 -5.48 -3.54 5.39
C SER A 56 -4.00 -3.74 5.71
N ALA A 57 -3.22 -4.19 4.73
CA ALA A 57 -1.77 -4.35 4.85
C ALA A 57 -1.06 -3.03 5.26
N VAL A 58 -1.65 -1.89 4.89
CA VAL A 58 -1.22 -0.56 5.32
C VAL A 58 -1.41 -0.38 6.83
N ALA A 59 -2.58 -0.76 7.38
CA ALA A 59 -2.84 -0.67 8.81
C ALA A 59 -1.93 -1.60 9.63
N VAL A 60 -1.60 -2.78 9.08
CA VAL A 60 -0.64 -3.71 9.68
C VAL A 60 0.77 -3.10 9.71
N SER A 61 1.20 -2.49 8.60
CA SER A 61 2.52 -1.83 8.50
C SER A 61 2.67 -0.63 9.45
N LEU A 62 1.59 0.13 9.64
CA LEU A 62 1.54 1.24 10.61
C LEU A 62 1.68 0.73 12.06
N ARG A 63 1.02 -0.38 12.41
CA ARG A 63 1.10 -0.99 13.75
C ARG A 63 2.47 -1.59 14.03
N GLU A 64 3.09 -2.23 13.03
CA GLU A 64 4.42 -2.85 13.16
C GLU A 64 5.57 -1.83 13.11
N ARG A 65 5.30 -0.55 12.80
CA ARG A 65 6.31 0.49 12.51
C ARG A 65 7.34 0.03 11.47
N ARG A 66 6.92 -0.87 10.58
CA ARG A 66 7.75 -1.44 9.51
C ARG A 66 6.93 -1.43 8.23
N THR A 67 7.40 -0.67 7.26
CA THR A 67 6.84 -0.68 5.92
C THR A 67 7.44 -1.86 5.17
N ARG A 68 6.68 -2.97 5.01
CA ARG A 68 7.13 -4.14 4.22
C ARG A 68 6.98 -3.93 2.70
N THR A 69 6.89 -2.68 2.27
CA THR A 69 6.77 -2.30 0.86
C THR A 69 8.15 -2.30 0.24
N ILE A 70 8.48 -3.37 -0.49
CA ILE A 70 9.66 -3.41 -1.35
C ILE A 70 9.33 -2.60 -2.60
N GLY A 71 9.94 -1.43 -2.74
CA GLY A 71 9.86 -0.62 -3.96
C GLY A 71 10.83 -1.18 -5.00
N LEU A 72 10.31 -1.76 -6.08
CA LEU A 72 11.11 -2.14 -7.24
C LEU A 72 11.36 -0.86 -8.07
N ILE A 73 12.60 -0.43 -8.16
CA ILE A 73 13.05 0.57 -9.14
C ILE A 73 13.66 -0.25 -10.28
N THR A 74 12.98 -0.30 -11.42
CA THR A 74 13.54 -0.85 -12.66
C THR A 74 14.20 0.29 -13.43
N ASP A 75 15.39 0.07 -13.98
CA ASP A 75 16.02 1.01 -14.90
C ASP A 75 15.44 0.91 -16.31
N GLU A 76 14.91 -0.26 -16.67
CA GLU A 76 14.06 -0.43 -17.84
C GLU A 76 12.61 -0.03 -17.52
N ILE A 77 12.31 1.25 -17.77
CA ILE A 77 10.98 1.61 -18.27
C ILE A 77 11.14 1.53 -19.78
N ALA A 78 10.52 0.52 -20.40
CA ALA A 78 10.52 0.29 -21.84
C ALA A 78 10.55 1.62 -22.61
N THR A 79 11.71 1.92 -23.19
CA THR A 79 11.97 3.13 -23.96
C THR A 79 11.24 3.00 -25.30
N SER A 80 9.91 2.99 -25.27
CA SER A 80 9.10 3.07 -26.46
C SER A 80 9.00 4.56 -26.85
N PRO A 81 9.40 4.95 -28.08
CA PRO A 81 9.52 6.35 -28.47
C PRO A 81 8.21 7.16 -28.52
N ARG A 82 7.05 6.53 -28.27
CA ARG A 82 5.73 7.09 -28.63
C ARG A 82 4.78 7.35 -27.46
N SER A 83 5.11 6.94 -26.24
CA SER A 83 4.40 7.42 -25.03
C SER A 83 4.88 8.83 -24.68
N ALA A 84 3.96 9.80 -24.63
CA ALA A 84 4.28 11.22 -24.43
C ALA A 84 5.31 11.41 -23.28
N PRO A 85 6.41 12.14 -23.52
CA PRO A 85 7.52 12.25 -22.56
C PRO A 85 7.14 12.71 -21.14
N PRO A 86 6.13 13.58 -20.91
CA PRO A 86 5.88 14.05 -19.54
C PRO A 86 5.23 13.01 -18.63
N CYS A 87 4.53 12.00 -19.14
CA CYS A 87 3.83 11.02 -18.29
C CYS A 87 4.78 10.04 -17.60
N GLN A 88 5.86 9.63 -18.26
CA GLN A 88 6.85 8.69 -17.71
C GLN A 88 7.79 9.37 -16.73
N THR A 89 8.29 10.57 -17.04
CA THR A 89 9.16 11.32 -16.12
C THR A 89 8.43 11.64 -14.82
N ARG A 90 7.13 11.97 -14.88
CA ARG A 90 6.33 12.23 -13.67
C ARG A 90 6.12 10.97 -12.83
N ALA A 91 5.90 9.81 -13.44
CA ALA A 91 5.76 8.55 -12.71
C ALA A 91 7.07 8.15 -12.00
N GLY A 92 8.22 8.30 -12.67
CA GLY A 92 9.53 8.07 -12.06
C GLY A 92 9.84 9.07 -10.93
N VAL A 93 9.61 10.37 -11.17
CA VAL A 93 9.88 11.44 -10.19
C VAL A 93 8.99 11.32 -8.95
N THR A 94 7.71 10.94 -9.11
CA THR A 94 6.81 10.72 -7.96
C THR A 94 7.23 9.53 -7.09
N TRP A 95 7.80 8.48 -7.69
CA TRP A 95 8.43 7.37 -6.97
C TRP A 95 9.74 7.73 -6.30
N GLY A 96 10.59 8.50 -6.99
CA GLY A 96 11.78 9.08 -6.37
C GLY A 96 11.45 9.96 -5.16
N ALA A 97 10.44 10.82 -5.27
CA ALA A 97 10.00 11.70 -4.18
C ALA A 97 9.44 10.92 -2.98
N LEU A 98 8.69 9.84 -3.22
CA LEU A 98 8.24 8.95 -2.15
C LEU A 98 9.42 8.28 -1.43
N GLY A 99 10.42 7.81 -2.18
CA GLY A 99 11.63 7.20 -1.60
C GLY A 99 12.41 8.18 -0.71
N HIS A 100 12.63 9.41 -1.18
CA HIS A 100 13.27 10.45 -0.36
C HIS A 100 12.46 10.78 0.90
N ALA A 101 11.13 10.89 0.77
CA ALA A 101 10.27 11.16 1.92
C ALA A 101 10.33 10.02 2.97
N LEU A 102 10.40 8.76 2.51
CA LEU A 102 10.56 7.61 3.40
C LEU A 102 11.92 7.64 4.12
N ALA A 103 13.00 7.93 3.40
CA ALA A 103 14.34 8.06 3.99
C ALA A 103 14.38 9.18 5.06
N CYS A 104 13.77 10.34 4.77
CA CYS A 104 13.65 11.42 5.74
C CYS A 104 12.86 11.01 7.00
N TYR A 105 11.80 10.22 6.84
CA TYR A 105 11.02 9.70 7.97
C TYR A 105 11.79 8.70 8.81
N GLU A 106 12.48 7.75 8.18
CA GLU A 106 13.29 6.74 8.88
C GLU A 106 14.43 7.40 9.67
N ALA A 107 15.16 8.33 9.05
CA ALA A 107 16.20 9.10 9.71
C ALA A 107 15.65 9.92 10.90
N ALA A 108 14.48 10.54 10.74
CA ALA A 108 13.84 11.30 11.82
C ALA A 108 13.40 10.39 12.98
N LEU A 109 12.89 9.20 12.68
CA LEU A 109 12.47 8.22 13.68
C LEU A 109 13.67 7.68 14.48
N GLU A 110 14.76 7.33 13.80
CA GLU A 110 16.01 6.89 14.42
C GLU A 110 16.60 7.98 15.33
N HIS A 111 16.64 9.23 14.84
CA HIS A 111 17.12 10.35 15.63
C HIS A 111 16.26 10.62 16.87
N ALA A 112 14.93 10.57 16.73
CA ALA A 112 14.01 10.76 17.85
C ALA A 112 14.13 9.67 18.92
N GLY A 113 14.52 8.45 18.52
CA GLY A 113 14.73 7.32 19.43
C GLY A 113 16.07 7.38 20.18
N THR A 114 17.14 7.78 19.49
CA THR A 114 18.51 7.80 20.03
C THR A 114 18.80 9.03 20.88
N ARG A 115 18.16 10.17 20.58
CA ARG A 115 18.47 11.45 21.23
C ARG A 115 17.70 11.63 22.53
N ILE A 116 18.45 11.83 23.63
CA ILE A 116 17.92 12.06 24.98
C ILE A 116 17.94 13.56 25.29
N GLN A 117 16.81 14.13 25.69
CA GLN A 117 16.69 15.49 26.19
C GLN A 117 15.75 15.52 27.41
N PHE A 118 16.06 16.36 28.39
CA PHE A 118 15.29 16.43 29.66
C PHE A 118 15.15 15.06 30.35
N GLY A 119 16.23 14.26 30.31
CA GLY A 119 16.29 12.94 30.94
C GLY A 119 15.44 11.85 30.25
N ARG A 120 14.86 12.10 29.06
CA ARG A 120 14.06 11.12 28.32
C ARG A 120 14.34 11.15 26.81
N PRO A 121 14.09 10.05 26.08
CA PRO A 121 14.14 10.07 24.62
C PRO A 121 13.14 11.05 24.03
N LEU A 122 13.54 11.76 22.97
CA LEU A 122 12.69 12.71 22.23
C LEU A 122 11.39 12.07 21.71
N ALA A 123 11.42 10.79 21.35
CA ALA A 123 10.25 10.03 20.93
C ALA A 123 9.14 9.94 21.99
N LYS A 124 9.41 10.21 23.27
CA LYS A 124 8.39 10.26 24.33
C LYS A 124 7.68 11.61 24.45
N ALA A 125 8.16 12.66 23.77
CA ALA A 125 7.51 13.96 23.79
C ALA A 125 6.29 13.96 22.86
N GLN A 126 5.14 14.41 23.36
CA GLN A 126 3.86 14.40 22.62
C GLN A 126 3.95 15.13 21.27
N HIS A 127 4.63 16.28 21.22
CA HIS A 127 4.78 17.05 19.98
C HIS A 127 5.62 16.34 18.90
N ILE A 128 6.61 15.53 19.30
CA ILE A 128 7.41 14.71 18.36
C ILE A 128 6.55 13.57 17.81
N GLN A 129 5.76 12.92 18.66
CA GLN A 129 4.84 11.86 18.22
C GLN A 129 3.80 12.37 17.22
N VAL A 130 3.23 13.55 17.45
CA VAL A 130 2.30 14.18 16.52
C VAL A 130 2.99 14.47 15.18
N ARG A 131 4.22 15.01 15.18
CA ARG A 131 4.97 15.27 13.94
C ARG A 131 5.26 13.99 13.15
N LEU A 132 5.73 12.93 13.82
CA LEU A 132 6.01 11.64 13.18
C LEU A 132 4.73 11.00 12.63
N ALA A 133 3.60 11.11 13.34
CA ALA A 133 2.31 10.63 12.86
C ALA A 133 1.85 11.39 11.60
N SER A 134 2.01 12.73 11.57
CA SER A 134 1.69 13.54 10.40
C SER A 134 2.58 13.20 9.19
N MET A 135 3.89 13.00 9.38
CA MET A 135 4.79 12.56 8.32
C MET A 135 4.36 11.22 7.72
N LEU A 136 3.99 10.27 8.58
CA LEU A 136 3.52 8.95 8.16
C LEU A 136 2.19 9.00 7.42
N GLN A 137 1.29 9.90 7.83
CA GLN A 137 0.04 10.16 7.12
C GLN A 137 0.29 10.73 5.72
N THR A 138 1.21 11.70 5.58
CA THR A 138 1.62 12.24 4.28
C THR A 138 2.23 11.16 3.39
N LEU A 139 3.12 10.31 3.92
CA LEU A 139 3.70 9.19 3.19
C LEU A 139 2.65 8.21 2.67
N THR A 140 1.66 7.87 3.51
CA THR A 140 0.58 6.96 3.14
C THR A 140 -0.29 7.56 2.03
N SER A 141 -0.57 8.87 2.11
CA SER A 141 -1.28 9.59 1.05
C SER A 141 -0.50 9.57 -0.27
N MET A 142 0.80 9.88 -0.23
CA MET A 142 1.69 9.83 -1.40
C MET A 142 1.71 8.44 -2.04
N GLN A 143 1.82 7.37 -1.24
CA GLN A 143 1.77 5.98 -1.73
C GLN A 143 0.48 5.69 -2.50
N LEU A 144 -0.67 6.09 -1.95
CA LEU A 144 -1.96 5.86 -2.58
C LEU A 144 -2.09 6.63 -3.91
N HIS A 145 -1.63 7.88 -3.94
CA HIS A 145 -1.67 8.71 -5.14
C HIS A 145 -0.85 8.12 -6.28
N CYS A 146 0.33 7.62 -5.99
CA CYS A 146 1.19 7.07 -7.03
C CYS A 146 0.79 5.66 -7.48
N VAL A 147 0.22 4.83 -6.58
CA VAL A 147 -0.40 3.56 -7.00
C VAL A 147 -1.55 3.85 -7.97
N ARG A 148 -2.39 4.84 -7.65
CA ARG A 148 -3.45 5.29 -8.55
C ARG A 148 -2.89 5.81 -9.88
N HIS A 149 -1.88 6.67 -9.83
CA HIS A 149 -1.22 7.19 -11.04
C HIS A 149 -0.64 6.06 -11.90
N ARG A 150 -0.09 5.01 -11.29
CA ARG A 150 0.39 3.84 -12.04
C ARG A 150 -0.77 3.10 -12.70
N SER A 151 -1.86 2.83 -11.99
CA SER A 151 -3.04 2.17 -12.57
C SER A 151 -3.61 2.97 -13.74
N ASP A 152 -3.62 4.30 -13.64
CA ASP A 152 -4.08 5.18 -14.73
C ASP A 152 -3.15 5.09 -15.96
N ILE A 153 -1.83 5.01 -15.76
CA ILE A 153 -0.86 4.79 -16.86
C ILE A 153 -1.01 3.39 -17.47
N GLU A 154 -1.18 2.37 -16.65
CA GLU A 154 -1.29 0.98 -17.09
C GLU A 154 -2.57 0.75 -17.89
N ALA A 155 -3.68 1.38 -17.49
CA ALA A 155 -4.92 1.37 -18.26
C ALA A 155 -4.73 1.99 -19.66
N LEU A 156 -3.96 3.08 -19.78
CA LEU A 156 -3.61 3.66 -21.09
C LEU A 156 -2.76 2.71 -21.93
N ARG A 157 -1.80 2.01 -21.30
CA ARG A 157 -0.95 1.02 -21.96
C ARG A 157 -1.74 -0.20 -22.46
N ILE A 158 -2.72 -0.68 -21.70
CA ILE A 158 -3.61 -1.79 -22.10
C ILE A 158 -4.62 -1.35 -23.16
N TYR A 159 -5.14 -0.12 -23.07
CA TYR A 159 -6.05 0.43 -24.08
C TYR A 159 -5.38 0.63 -25.43
N GLU A 160 -4.14 1.14 -25.44
CA GLU A 160 -3.39 1.18 -26.70
C GLU A 160 -2.98 -0.22 -27.15
N GLY A 161 -2.79 -1.20 -26.27
CA GLY A 161 -2.65 -2.62 -26.64
C GLY A 161 -1.59 -2.87 -27.72
N THR A 162 -0.58 -2.01 -27.79
CA THR A 162 0.19 -1.79 -29.00
C THR A 162 1.61 -2.30 -28.92
N ASP A 163 2.13 -2.72 -27.76
CA ASP A 163 3.54 -3.10 -27.68
C ASP A 163 3.85 -4.29 -28.61
N THR A 164 2.99 -5.31 -28.59
CA THR A 164 3.09 -6.47 -29.50
C THR A 164 2.71 -6.10 -30.93
N MET A 165 1.59 -5.38 -31.13
CA MET A 165 1.10 -5.05 -32.48
C MET A 165 2.03 -4.07 -33.22
N GLN A 166 2.56 -3.06 -32.53
CA GLN A 166 3.54 -2.11 -33.09
C GLN A 166 4.90 -2.74 -33.29
N SER A 167 5.33 -3.65 -32.41
CA SER A 167 6.55 -4.44 -32.66
C SER A 167 6.43 -5.30 -33.91
N LEU A 168 5.25 -5.88 -34.16
CA LEU A 168 4.97 -6.62 -35.39
C LEU A 168 4.85 -5.70 -36.63
N ILE A 169 4.31 -4.49 -36.50
CA ILE A 169 4.29 -3.48 -37.58
C ILE A 169 5.70 -3.01 -37.93
N VAL A 170 6.53 -2.70 -36.93
CA VAL A 170 7.94 -2.31 -37.13
C VAL A 170 8.74 -3.48 -37.68
N GLY A 171 8.53 -4.68 -37.13
CA GLY A 171 9.09 -5.94 -37.63
C GLY A 171 8.78 -6.16 -39.11
N ARG A 172 7.53 -5.91 -39.55
CA ARG A 172 7.15 -5.94 -40.97
C ARG A 172 7.85 -4.87 -41.80
N SER A 173 8.02 -3.65 -41.28
CA SER A 173 8.73 -2.58 -42.01
C SER A 173 10.22 -2.88 -42.24
N ILE A 174 10.83 -3.66 -41.36
CA ILE A 174 12.25 -4.04 -41.42
C ILE A 174 12.45 -5.31 -42.25
N THR A 175 11.61 -6.33 -42.02
CA THR A 175 11.78 -7.67 -42.62
C THR A 175 10.98 -7.87 -43.89
N GLY A 176 10.01 -6.99 -44.20
CA GLY A 176 9.08 -7.11 -45.31
C GLY A 176 8.00 -8.19 -45.11
N VAL A 177 8.10 -9.02 -44.07
CA VAL A 177 7.19 -10.15 -43.82
C VAL A 177 6.22 -9.81 -42.68
N SER A 178 4.94 -10.08 -42.88
CA SER A 178 3.89 -9.90 -41.87
C SER A 178 3.84 -11.11 -40.94
N ALA A 179 3.89 -10.89 -39.64
CA ALA A 179 3.77 -11.92 -38.60
C ALA A 179 2.42 -11.90 -37.85
N PHE A 180 1.41 -11.20 -38.41
CA PHE A 180 0.02 -11.33 -37.97
C PHE A 180 -0.53 -12.67 -38.49
N ALA A 181 -0.88 -13.58 -37.56
CA ALA A 181 -1.61 -14.82 -37.86
C ALA A 181 -3.12 -14.58 -37.75
#